data_AF-A0A6A0HGL4-F1
#
_entry.id   AF-A0A6A0HGL4-F1
#
_cell.length_a   1.000
_cell.length_b   1.000
_cell.length_c   1.000
_cell.angle_alpha   90.00
_cell.angle_beta   90.00
_cell.angle_gamma   90.00
#
_symmetry.space_group_name_H-M   'P 1'
#
loop_
_entity.id
_entity.type
_entity.pdbx_description
1 polymer ?
#
loop_
_entity_poly.entity_id
_entity_poly.type
_entity_poly.pdbx_seq_one_letter_code
_entity_poly.pdbx_strand_id
1 'polypeptide(L)'
;MNYRIVEKWKEIDPNQWNDWRWQLQNAIRSIDQLIDIVDDFSIEKPTWKQRLVLERINDSFEMKITPHTVLNIKNTLLNRDQIGFDALMNSFLPNVMEASRFHDDTDGIGEETFDSKPTSLVTNFYRNRVLFFVSNICASYCRFCFRRRKVGDRVDQSIERGTDNLFMEKALEYIRDNSEIREVIISGGDPLILSDSRIFDLLKKLRSINHIKTLRIDTKVPSSLPQRITKELIEILRQFQPIYIVGHFLHPVELTEEVIDACKRLVEAGIIVSAHTPLLRKINDNEKILEELMWKLFENRILPYYLIQFIPTKWTEHFRVPIARALEIMKWLHEHLPGLAIPTYIVYLPGGAGKVPVTPNYLVTQTDDGCFFQNLEGKLSFYREHEIKQFKDDASIPDDTKRNQSTNNVLHSIF
;
A
#
# COMPACT_ATOMS: atom_id res chain seq x y z
N MET A 1 -5.63 23.24 4.03
CA MET A 1 -5.45 23.32 5.50
C MET A 1 -4.57 24.52 5.89
N ASN A 2 -4.97 25.29 6.92
CA ASN A 2 -4.18 26.43 7.40
C ASN A 2 -3.12 25.99 8.42
N TYR A 3 -1.84 25.94 8.02
CA TYR A 3 -0.74 25.51 8.90
C TYR A 3 -0.40 26.52 10.00
N ARG A 4 -0.83 27.79 9.87
CA ARG A 4 -0.53 28.85 10.84
C ARG A 4 -1.29 28.73 12.16
N ILE A 5 -2.23 27.79 12.27
CA ILE A 5 -2.90 27.42 13.53
C ILE A 5 -1.96 26.69 14.50
N VAL A 6 -0.80 26.24 14.02
CA VAL A 6 0.26 25.68 14.84
C VAL A 6 1.27 26.77 15.10
N GLU A 7 1.48 27.15 16.37
CA GLU A 7 2.37 28.25 16.74
C GLU A 7 3.79 28.05 16.18
N LYS A 8 4.28 26.80 16.19
CA LYS A 8 5.58 26.42 15.60
C LYS A 8 5.70 26.76 14.11
N TRP A 9 4.60 26.84 13.36
CA TRP A 9 4.59 27.06 11.90
C TRP A 9 3.98 28.39 11.47
N LYS A 10 3.60 29.25 12.43
CA LYS A 10 2.89 30.51 12.18
C LYS A 10 3.65 31.47 11.26
N GLU A 11 4.97 31.55 11.46
CA GLU A 11 5.88 32.43 10.73
C GLU A 11 6.54 31.77 9.50
N ILE A 12 6.15 30.54 9.16
CA ILE A 12 6.73 29.83 8.00
C ILE A 12 6.18 30.42 6.71
N ASP A 13 7.08 30.74 5.78
CA ASP A 13 6.72 31.25 4.46
C ASP A 13 5.91 30.21 3.66
N PRO A 14 4.84 30.61 2.94
CA PRO A 14 4.04 29.67 2.17
C PRO A 14 4.83 28.86 1.13
N ASN A 15 5.88 29.41 0.54
CA ASN A 15 6.72 28.66 -0.40
C ASN A 15 7.54 27.60 0.32
N GLN A 16 7.99 27.86 1.55
CA GLN A 16 8.66 26.86 2.38
C GLN A 16 7.70 25.75 2.80
N TRP A 17 6.48 26.09 3.23
CA TRP A 17 5.48 25.08 3.57
C TRP A 17 5.15 24.15 2.39
N ASN A 18 5.08 24.73 1.18
CA ASN A 18 4.80 24.01 -0.05
C ASN A 18 6.05 23.32 -0.65
N ASP A 19 7.24 23.49 -0.08
CA ASP A 19 8.42 22.72 -0.45
C ASP A 19 8.42 21.36 0.26
N TRP A 20 8.30 20.29 -0.52
CA TRP A 20 8.34 18.92 -0.01
C TRP A 20 9.66 18.59 0.70
N ARG A 21 10.77 19.26 0.35
CA ARG A 21 12.06 19.07 1.03
C ARG A 21 12.03 19.65 2.43
N TRP A 22 11.43 20.83 2.60
CA TRP A 22 11.22 21.44 3.91
C TRP A 22 10.35 20.54 4.79
N GLN A 23 9.26 19.98 4.24
CA GLN A 23 8.39 19.03 4.93
C GLN A 23 9.18 17.79 5.43
N LEU A 24 10.09 17.25 4.63
CA LEU A 24 10.93 16.12 5.04
C LEU A 24 11.97 16.49 6.09
N GLN A 25 12.62 17.64 5.95
CA GLN A 25 13.62 18.14 6.90
C GLN A 25 13.02 18.46 8.27
N ASN A 26 11.75 18.89 8.29
CA ASN A 26 11.02 19.26 9.50
C ASN A 26 10.06 18.17 9.98
N ALA A 27 10.24 16.92 9.53
CA ALA A 27 9.47 15.79 10.00
C ALA A 27 9.58 15.64 11.53
N ILE A 28 8.46 15.37 12.18
CA ILE A 28 8.34 15.17 13.61
C ILE A 28 8.77 13.74 13.96
N ARG A 29 9.64 13.60 14.97
CA ARG A 29 10.35 12.35 15.27
C ARG A 29 10.30 11.90 16.73
N SER A 30 9.78 12.74 17.63
CA SER A 30 9.54 12.36 19.02
C SER A 30 8.08 12.55 19.40
N ILE A 31 7.63 11.71 20.32
CA ILE A 31 6.27 11.72 20.84
C ILE A 31 5.97 13.06 21.51
N ASP A 32 6.92 13.60 22.28
CA ASP A 32 6.77 14.92 22.92
C ASP A 32 6.57 16.04 21.89
N GLN A 33 7.34 16.05 20.78
CA GLN A 33 7.13 17.04 19.73
C GLN A 33 5.74 16.96 19.10
N LEU A 34 5.22 15.73 18.92
CA LEU A 34 3.87 15.55 18.38
C LEU A 34 2.82 16.03 19.39
N ILE A 35 2.96 15.64 20.65
CA ILE A 35 2.08 16.08 21.74
C ILE A 35 2.07 17.61 21.79
N ASP A 36 3.22 18.28 21.84
CA ASP A 36 3.32 19.75 21.93
C ASP A 36 2.59 20.48 20.79
N ILE A 37 2.54 19.89 19.58
CA ILE A 37 1.86 20.48 18.42
C ILE A 37 0.34 20.25 18.49
N VAL A 38 -0.06 19.06 18.95
CA VAL A 38 -1.46 18.63 19.02
C VAL A 38 -2.12 19.07 20.34
N ASP A 39 -1.36 19.52 21.35
CA ASP A 39 -1.79 19.79 22.74
C ASP A 39 -2.91 20.84 22.82
N ASP A 40 -4.14 20.34 22.73
CA ASP A 40 -5.36 20.87 23.34
C ASP A 40 -5.92 19.76 24.25
N PHE A 41 -5.40 19.59 25.48
CA PHE A 41 -5.98 18.90 26.67
C PHE A 41 -6.71 17.53 26.52
N SER A 42 -6.74 16.92 25.33
CA SER A 42 -7.65 15.83 24.95
C SER A 42 -6.92 14.50 24.78
N ILE A 43 -5.58 14.52 24.80
CA ILE A 43 -4.75 13.33 24.74
C ILE A 43 -4.23 13.03 26.14
N GLU A 44 -4.55 11.85 26.65
CA GLU A 44 -3.96 11.37 27.90
C GLU A 44 -2.45 11.24 27.72
N LYS A 45 -1.68 12.04 28.47
CA LYS A 45 -0.22 11.99 28.41
C LYS A 45 0.24 10.64 28.95
N PRO A 46 1.12 9.90 28.24
CA PRO A 46 1.58 8.60 28.70
C PRO A 46 2.29 8.74 30.05
N THR A 47 2.02 7.79 30.95
CA THR A 47 2.74 7.63 32.22
C THR A 47 4.23 7.45 31.96
N TRP A 48 5.09 7.73 32.95
CA TRP A 48 6.54 7.56 32.80
C TRP A 48 6.95 6.14 32.37
N LYS A 49 6.23 5.10 32.84
CA LYS A 49 6.47 3.70 32.43
C LYS A 49 6.13 3.50 30.96
N GLN A 50 5.00 4.04 30.50
CA GLN A 50 4.60 3.96 29.10
C GLN A 50 5.59 4.74 28.22
N ARG A 51 6.07 5.91 28.66
CA ARG A 51 7.08 6.69 27.94
C ARG A 51 8.35 5.86 27.67
N LEU A 52 8.91 5.21 28.68
CA LEU A 52 10.10 4.34 28.50
C LEU A 52 9.86 3.21 27.48
N VAL A 53 8.66 2.62 27.50
CA VAL A 53 8.28 1.58 26.54
C VAL A 53 8.17 2.14 25.12
N LEU A 54 7.51 3.29 24.98
CA LEU A 54 7.31 3.96 23.70
C LEU A 54 8.63 4.48 23.10
N GLU A 55 9.55 4.98 23.92
CA GLU A 55 10.90 5.35 23.51
C GLU A 55 11.66 4.14 22.96
N ARG A 56 11.63 3.01 23.66
CA ARG A 56 12.26 1.77 23.16
C ARG A 56 11.66 1.27 21.85
N ILE A 57 10.35 1.38 21.69
CA ILE A 57 9.67 1.05 20.42
C ILE A 57 10.12 2.00 19.31
N ASN A 58 10.23 3.30 19.63
CA ASN A 58 10.70 4.33 18.72
C ASN A 58 12.16 4.10 18.29
N ASP A 59 13.02 3.62 19.19
CA ASP A 59 14.39 3.25 18.87
C ASP A 59 14.45 2.04 17.92
N SER A 60 13.48 1.14 18.00
CA SER A 60 13.40 -0.05 17.15
C SER A 60 12.83 0.26 15.76
N PHE A 61 11.89 1.20 15.67
CA PHE A 61 11.35 1.71 14.41
C PHE A 61 10.91 3.15 14.63
N GLU A 62 11.68 4.10 14.09
CA GLU A 62 11.51 5.51 14.41
C GLU A 62 10.14 6.04 14.00
N MET A 63 9.58 6.92 14.83
CA MET A 63 8.50 7.79 14.43
C MET A 63 9.07 8.83 13.46
N LYS A 64 8.37 9.00 12.34
CA LYS A 64 8.66 10.05 11.36
C LYS A 64 7.33 10.44 10.76
N ILE A 65 6.93 11.70 10.92
CA ILE A 65 5.65 12.21 10.42
C ILE A 65 5.89 13.59 9.82
N THR A 66 5.48 13.80 8.58
CA THR A 66 5.60 15.13 7.93
C THR A 66 4.77 16.19 8.67
N PRO A 67 5.18 17.47 8.63
CA PRO A 67 4.35 18.57 9.13
C PRO A 67 2.95 18.57 8.53
N HIS A 68 2.79 18.25 7.24
CA HIS A 68 1.49 18.10 6.60
C HIS A 68 0.60 17.04 7.29
N THR A 69 1.11 15.83 7.53
CA THR A 69 0.34 14.79 8.22
C THR A 69 0.03 15.18 9.67
N VAL A 70 0.96 15.81 10.38
CA VAL A 70 0.71 16.33 11.74
C VAL A 70 -0.36 17.43 11.74
N LEU A 71 -0.35 18.31 10.73
CA LEU A 71 -1.41 19.30 10.56
C LEU A 71 -2.77 18.65 10.33
N ASN A 72 -2.81 17.56 9.55
CA ASN A 72 -4.05 16.81 9.34
C ASN A 72 -4.57 16.20 10.65
N ILE A 73 -3.69 15.61 11.46
CA ILE A 73 -4.03 15.12 12.81
C ILE A 73 -4.66 16.25 13.64
N LYS A 74 -4.01 17.43 13.69
CA LYS A 74 -4.52 18.58 14.43
C LYS A 74 -5.87 19.07 13.91
N ASN A 75 -6.05 19.21 12.59
CA ASN A 75 -7.32 19.66 12.02
C ASN A 75 -8.45 18.66 12.27
N THR A 76 -8.15 17.36 12.18
CA THR A 76 -9.13 16.31 12.48
C THR A 76 -9.61 16.40 13.93
N LEU A 77 -8.69 16.65 14.88
CA LEU A 77 -9.02 16.92 16.27
C LEU A 77 -9.88 18.17 16.45
N LEU A 78 -9.50 19.30 15.82
CA LEU A 78 -10.24 20.57 15.91
C LEU A 78 -11.65 20.48 15.31
N ASN A 79 -11.83 19.62 14.30
CA ASN A 79 -13.13 19.32 13.71
C ASN A 79 -13.98 18.36 14.56
N ARG A 80 -13.48 17.92 15.73
CA ARG A 80 -14.15 16.99 16.65
C ARG A 80 -14.45 15.63 16.02
N ASP A 81 -13.66 15.22 15.03
CA ASP A 81 -13.73 13.88 14.45
C ASP A 81 -12.80 12.93 15.24
N GLN A 82 -13.31 12.41 16.35
CA GLN A 82 -12.54 11.52 17.21
C GLN A 82 -12.15 10.22 16.49
N ILE A 83 -13.02 9.68 15.63
CA ILE A 83 -12.78 8.43 14.90
C ILE A 83 -11.61 8.62 13.93
N GLY A 84 -11.65 9.68 13.13
CA GLY A 84 -10.56 10.02 12.21
C GLY A 84 -9.27 10.37 12.95
N PHE A 85 -9.36 11.06 14.08
CA PHE A 85 -8.20 11.38 14.91
C PHE A 85 -7.54 10.10 15.43
N ASP A 86 -8.32 9.18 16.01
CA ASP A 86 -7.82 7.89 16.51
C ASP A 86 -7.20 7.06 15.37
N ALA A 87 -7.82 7.05 14.18
CA ALA A 87 -7.30 6.35 13.02
C ALA A 87 -5.92 6.89 12.58
N LEU A 88 -5.75 8.22 12.51
CA LEU A 88 -4.47 8.83 12.18
C LEU A 88 -3.42 8.60 13.28
N MET A 89 -3.80 8.73 14.55
CA MET A 89 -2.89 8.48 15.68
C MET A 89 -2.41 7.03 15.69
N ASN A 90 -3.32 6.06 15.52
CA ASN A 90 -2.98 4.63 15.43
C ASN A 90 -2.10 4.31 14.20
N SER A 91 -2.20 5.11 13.13
CA SER A 91 -1.40 4.90 11.91
C SER A 91 0.07 5.29 12.06
N PHE A 92 0.38 6.28 12.91
CA PHE A 92 1.71 6.90 12.97
C PHE A 92 2.37 6.91 14.35
N LEU A 93 1.61 6.93 15.45
CA LEU A 93 2.15 6.98 16.80
C LEU A 93 2.53 5.56 17.29
N PRO A 94 3.74 5.35 17.83
CA PRO A 94 4.08 4.10 18.50
C PRO A 94 3.06 3.71 19.56
N ASN A 95 2.73 2.42 19.63
CA ASN A 95 1.77 1.89 20.61
C ASN A 95 2.45 0.94 21.59
N VAL A 96 2.09 0.96 22.88
CA VAL A 96 2.64 0.00 23.87
C VAL A 96 2.40 -1.47 23.52
N MET A 97 1.39 -1.77 22.70
CA MET A 97 1.16 -3.12 22.14
C MET A 97 2.28 -3.57 21.20
N GLU A 98 3.08 -2.64 20.67
CA GLU A 98 4.30 -2.95 19.90
C GLU A 98 5.46 -3.42 20.78
N ALA A 99 5.33 -3.39 22.12
CA ALA A 99 6.31 -4.02 23.01
C ALA A 99 6.05 -5.53 23.21
N SER A 100 5.06 -6.09 22.49
CA SER A 100 4.66 -7.47 22.60
C SER A 100 5.81 -8.45 22.32
N ARG A 101 5.81 -9.60 22.99
CA ARG A 101 6.85 -10.64 22.88
C ARG A 101 6.53 -11.71 21.84
N PHE A 102 5.57 -11.48 20.94
CA PHE A 102 5.29 -12.44 19.87
C PHE A 102 6.44 -12.47 18.86
N HIS A 103 6.79 -13.69 18.44
CA HIS A 103 8.00 -14.02 17.69
C HIS A 103 7.75 -14.20 16.19
N ASP A 104 6.71 -13.57 15.63
CA ASP A 104 6.47 -13.63 14.18
C ASP A 104 7.38 -12.61 13.48
N ASP A 105 8.69 -12.85 13.55
CA ASP A 105 9.74 -12.12 12.83
C ASP A 105 9.86 -12.60 11.38
N THR A 106 8.74 -13.07 10.83
CA THR A 106 8.73 -13.68 9.51
C THR A 106 8.48 -12.61 8.46
N ASP A 107 9.12 -12.82 7.33
CA ASP A 107 8.74 -12.18 6.08
C ASP A 107 7.36 -12.68 5.65
N GLY A 108 6.32 -12.00 6.16
CA GLY A 108 4.93 -12.48 6.11
C GLY A 108 4.36 -12.74 4.71
N ILE A 109 5.00 -12.22 3.66
CA ILE A 109 4.64 -12.52 2.26
C ILE A 109 5.77 -13.20 1.47
N GLY A 110 6.92 -13.43 2.08
CA GLY A 110 8.07 -14.05 1.44
C GLY A 110 8.79 -13.16 0.41
N GLU A 111 8.91 -11.84 0.59
CA GLU A 111 9.70 -10.97 -0.32
C GLU A 111 11.21 -11.31 -0.37
N GLU A 112 11.70 -12.06 0.60
CA GLU A 112 13.11 -12.32 0.89
C GLU A 112 13.47 -13.81 0.95
N THR A 113 12.55 -14.67 0.52
CA THR A 113 12.87 -16.08 0.26
C THR A 113 13.85 -16.19 -0.90
N PHE A 114 14.63 -17.27 -0.93
CA PHE A 114 15.56 -17.54 -2.03
C PHE A 114 14.85 -17.56 -3.39
N ASP A 115 13.65 -18.14 -3.46
CA ASP A 115 12.90 -18.30 -4.71
C ASP A 115 12.33 -16.98 -5.25
N SER A 116 11.97 -16.06 -4.35
CA SER A 116 11.32 -14.80 -4.71
C SER A 116 12.28 -13.61 -4.84
N LYS A 117 13.54 -13.72 -4.42
CA LYS A 117 14.51 -12.61 -4.36
C LYS A 117 15.74 -12.87 -5.24
N PRO A 118 15.61 -12.79 -6.58
CA PRO A 118 16.71 -13.04 -7.51
C PRO A 118 17.87 -12.04 -7.40
N THR A 119 17.61 -10.83 -6.89
CA THR A 119 18.65 -9.83 -6.59
C THR A 119 18.31 -9.11 -5.29
N SER A 120 19.23 -8.30 -4.76
CA SER A 120 18.98 -7.53 -3.52
C SER A 120 17.80 -6.55 -3.64
N LEU A 121 17.51 -6.06 -4.85
CA LEU A 121 16.49 -5.03 -5.11
C LEU A 121 15.28 -5.53 -5.90
N VAL A 122 15.27 -6.78 -6.35
CA VAL A 122 14.15 -7.34 -7.14
C VAL A 122 13.48 -8.45 -6.37
N THR A 123 12.16 -8.32 -6.20
CA THR A 123 11.28 -9.42 -5.78
C THR A 123 10.43 -9.87 -6.98
N ASN A 124 10.45 -11.16 -7.28
CA ASN A 124 9.73 -11.77 -8.39
C ASN A 124 8.81 -12.90 -7.90
N PHE A 125 7.54 -12.55 -7.64
CA PHE A 125 6.49 -13.53 -7.34
C PHE A 125 5.75 -14.03 -8.58
N TYR A 126 5.91 -13.36 -9.73
CA TYR A 126 5.06 -13.55 -10.90
C TYR A 126 5.88 -13.47 -12.18
N ARG A 127 5.68 -14.46 -13.05
CA ARG A 127 6.37 -14.58 -14.35
C ARG A 127 6.42 -13.27 -15.17
N ASN A 128 5.34 -12.48 -15.15
CA ASN A 128 5.19 -11.31 -16.01
C ASN A 128 5.44 -9.95 -15.35
N ARG A 129 5.79 -9.89 -14.06
CA ARG A 129 5.97 -8.62 -13.35
C ARG A 129 6.86 -8.77 -12.14
N VAL A 130 7.64 -7.73 -11.86
CA VAL A 130 8.53 -7.70 -10.71
C VAL A 130 8.32 -6.47 -9.86
N LEU A 131 8.65 -6.59 -8.58
CA LEU A 131 8.80 -5.45 -7.68
C LEU A 131 10.27 -5.03 -7.64
N PHE A 132 10.51 -3.75 -7.87
CA PHE A 132 11.83 -3.13 -7.81
C PHE A 132 11.89 -2.21 -6.58
N PHE A 133 12.66 -2.60 -5.57
CA PHE A 133 12.89 -1.88 -4.33
C PHE A 133 13.95 -0.79 -4.55
N VAL A 134 13.52 0.48 -4.64
CA VAL A 134 14.41 1.61 -5.02
C VAL A 134 14.68 2.62 -3.91
N SER A 135 14.05 2.44 -2.75
CA SER A 135 14.17 3.32 -1.59
C SER A 135 13.89 2.52 -0.32
N ASN A 136 14.60 2.81 0.77
CA ASN A 136 14.34 2.28 2.12
C ASN A 136 13.77 3.34 3.08
N ILE A 137 13.44 4.54 2.57
CA ILE A 137 12.91 5.65 3.36
C ILE A 137 11.52 6.06 2.87
N CYS A 138 10.70 6.56 3.80
CA CYS A 138 9.39 7.14 3.52
C CYS A 138 9.33 8.60 4.00
N ALA A 139 8.33 9.35 3.53
CA ALA A 139 8.02 10.67 4.07
C ALA A 139 7.55 10.58 5.53
N SER A 140 6.57 9.70 5.76
CA SER A 140 6.08 9.33 7.09
C SER A 140 6.15 7.81 7.25
N TYR A 141 6.44 7.32 8.46
CA TYR A 141 6.50 5.88 8.74
C TYR A 141 5.20 5.37 9.36
N CYS A 142 4.53 4.47 8.63
CA CYS A 142 3.34 3.78 9.06
C CYS A 142 3.68 2.72 10.12
N ARG A 143 2.99 2.72 11.27
CA ARG A 143 3.20 1.69 12.32
C ARG A 143 2.79 0.29 11.88
N PHE A 144 1.95 0.18 10.87
CA PHE A 144 1.51 -1.06 10.24
C PHE A 144 2.40 -1.48 9.05
N CYS A 145 3.56 -0.86 8.84
CA CYS A 145 4.42 -1.14 7.69
C CYS A 145 4.91 -2.60 7.68
N PHE A 146 4.45 -3.39 6.70
CA PHE A 146 4.90 -4.78 6.53
C PHE A 146 6.37 -4.89 6.07
N ARG A 147 6.98 -3.78 5.67
CA ARG A 147 8.40 -3.67 5.32
C ARG A 147 9.25 -3.00 6.40
N ARG A 148 8.75 -2.85 7.63
CA ARG A 148 9.51 -2.24 8.73
C ARG A 148 10.87 -2.91 9.03
N ARG A 149 11.08 -4.15 8.57
CA ARG A 149 12.35 -4.88 8.64
C ARG A 149 13.42 -4.33 7.68
N LYS A 150 13.02 -3.62 6.62
CA LYS A 150 13.89 -3.07 5.56
C LYS A 150 13.80 -1.56 5.42
N VAL A 151 12.74 -0.95 5.95
CA VAL A 151 12.43 0.48 5.86
C VAL A 151 12.74 1.13 7.20
N GLY A 152 13.38 2.30 7.18
CA GLY A 152 13.71 3.06 8.38
C GLY A 152 14.86 2.50 9.22
N ASP A 153 15.51 1.43 8.77
CA ASP A 153 16.73 0.92 9.38
C ASP A 153 17.91 1.87 9.11
N ARG A 154 18.51 2.41 10.17
CA ARG A 154 19.66 3.31 10.11
C ARG A 154 20.97 2.57 9.83
N VAL A 155 20.99 1.24 9.96
CA VAL A 155 22.18 0.39 9.80
C VAL A 155 22.43 0.08 8.33
N ASP A 156 21.39 -0.10 7.52
CA ASP A 156 21.52 -0.39 6.08
C ASP A 156 21.31 0.87 5.21
N GLN A 157 22.22 1.84 5.35
CA GLN A 157 22.25 3.09 4.55
C GLN A 157 22.61 2.85 3.07
N SER A 158 22.91 1.61 2.68
CA SER A 158 23.35 1.27 1.32
C SER A 158 22.27 1.61 0.27
N ILE A 159 20.99 1.44 0.64
CA ILE A 159 19.84 1.77 -0.20
C ILE A 159 19.48 3.26 -0.11
N GLU A 160 19.64 3.88 1.07
CA GLU A 160 19.40 5.33 1.29
C GLU A 160 20.19 6.20 0.30
N ARG A 161 21.44 5.80 0.03
CA ARG A 161 22.32 6.54 -0.87
C ARG A 161 22.10 6.18 -2.33
N GLY A 162 21.49 5.03 -2.65
CA GLY A 162 21.45 4.42 -3.98
C GLY A 162 22.72 4.66 -4.82
N THR A 163 23.86 4.54 -4.13
CA THR A 163 25.21 4.75 -4.66
C THR A 163 25.89 3.45 -4.98
N ASP A 164 25.34 2.29 -4.59
CA ASP A 164 25.87 1.05 -5.12
C ASP A 164 25.25 0.80 -6.50
N ASN A 165 25.78 1.53 -7.48
CA ASN A 165 25.48 1.37 -8.90
C ASN A 165 25.50 -0.12 -9.29
N LEU A 166 26.28 -0.95 -8.59
CA LEU A 166 26.33 -2.39 -8.76
C LEU A 166 25.01 -3.10 -8.46
N PHE A 167 24.33 -2.81 -7.34
CA PHE A 167 23.04 -3.47 -7.02
C PHE A 167 21.94 -3.03 -7.98
N MET A 168 21.92 -1.74 -8.33
CA MET A 168 20.99 -1.21 -9.33
C MET A 168 21.23 -1.84 -10.72
N GLU A 169 22.49 -1.98 -11.12
CA GLU A 169 22.84 -2.60 -12.40
C GLU A 169 22.45 -4.07 -12.44
N LYS A 170 22.76 -4.85 -11.38
CA LYS A 170 22.33 -6.25 -11.26
C LYS A 170 20.81 -6.41 -11.34
N ALA A 171 20.06 -5.52 -10.71
CA ALA A 171 18.60 -5.51 -10.79
C ALA A 171 18.12 -5.25 -12.23
N LEU A 172 18.72 -4.29 -12.93
CA LEU A 172 18.38 -3.97 -14.32
C LEU A 172 18.81 -5.07 -15.29
N GLU A 173 19.96 -5.72 -15.06
CA GLU A 173 20.43 -6.91 -15.80
C GLU A 173 19.42 -8.03 -15.67
N TYR A 174 19.01 -8.37 -14.45
CA TYR A 174 17.97 -9.38 -14.23
C TYR A 174 16.68 -9.04 -14.99
N ILE A 175 16.20 -7.79 -14.93
CA ILE A 175 15.00 -7.39 -15.67
C ILE A 175 15.20 -7.49 -17.19
N ARG A 176 16.39 -7.15 -17.69
CA ARG A 176 16.74 -7.25 -19.12
C ARG A 176 16.78 -8.70 -19.60
N ASP A 177 17.34 -9.61 -18.81
CA ASP A 177 17.53 -11.00 -19.20
C ASP A 177 16.24 -11.82 -19.15
N ASN A 178 15.23 -11.33 -18.41
CA ASN A 178 13.94 -12.01 -18.25
C ASN A 178 12.85 -11.37 -19.15
N SER A 179 12.79 -11.79 -20.42
CA SER A 179 11.90 -11.23 -21.45
C SER A 179 10.39 -11.38 -21.17
N GLU A 180 10.02 -12.22 -20.20
CA GLU A 180 8.63 -12.46 -19.81
C GLU A 180 8.05 -11.35 -18.96
N ILE A 181 8.92 -10.59 -18.28
CA ILE A 181 8.54 -9.43 -17.47
C ILE A 181 7.99 -8.34 -18.40
N ARG A 182 6.75 -7.92 -18.16
CA ARG A 182 6.12 -6.84 -18.93
C ARG A 182 5.81 -5.62 -18.07
N GLU A 183 5.76 -5.79 -16.76
CA GLU A 183 5.51 -4.72 -15.79
C GLU A 183 6.63 -4.66 -14.74
N VAL A 184 7.08 -3.44 -14.44
CA VAL A 184 7.96 -3.17 -13.30
C VAL A 184 7.24 -2.29 -12.29
N ILE A 185 7.13 -2.79 -11.06
CA ILE A 185 6.50 -2.12 -9.92
C ILE A 185 7.60 -1.46 -9.09
N ILE A 186 7.76 -0.16 -9.23
CA ILE A 186 8.73 0.65 -8.52
C ILE A 186 8.17 0.92 -7.12
N SER A 187 8.83 0.39 -6.09
CA SER A 187 8.38 0.41 -4.70
C SER A 187 9.57 0.45 -3.74
N GLY A 188 9.34 0.12 -2.47
CA GLY A 188 10.35 0.10 -1.41
C GLY A 188 9.75 0.56 -0.09
N GLY A 189 10.42 1.50 0.57
CA GLY A 189 9.82 2.45 1.48
C GLY A 189 8.85 3.35 0.70
N ASP A 190 9.36 4.40 0.07
CA ASP A 190 8.58 5.17 -0.88
C ASP A 190 9.46 5.70 -2.05
N PRO A 191 9.13 5.34 -3.31
CA PRO A 191 9.92 5.69 -4.48
C PRO A 191 9.87 7.18 -4.82
N LEU A 192 8.79 7.89 -4.46
CA LEU A 192 8.66 9.32 -4.77
C LEU A 192 9.47 10.22 -3.84
N ILE A 193 10.17 9.67 -2.84
CA ILE A 193 11.12 10.42 -2.01
C ILE A 193 12.45 10.66 -2.75
N LEU A 194 12.72 9.88 -3.80
CA LEU A 194 13.88 10.10 -4.65
C LEU A 194 13.80 11.48 -5.34
N SER A 195 14.98 12.06 -5.60
CA SER A 195 15.06 13.30 -6.37
C SER A 195 14.54 13.09 -7.79
N ASP A 196 14.06 14.18 -8.39
CA ASP A 196 13.56 14.19 -9.78
C ASP A 196 14.58 13.60 -10.77
N SER A 197 15.87 13.94 -10.61
CA SER A 197 16.96 13.37 -11.43
C SER A 197 17.04 11.84 -11.33
N ARG A 198 16.95 11.29 -10.13
CA ARG A 198 17.02 9.83 -9.91
C ARG A 198 15.81 9.11 -10.45
N ILE A 199 14.62 9.70 -10.28
CA ILE A 199 13.38 9.17 -10.88
C ILE A 199 13.52 9.17 -12.41
N PHE A 200 13.96 10.28 -13.00
CA PHE A 200 14.18 10.38 -14.44
C PHE A 200 15.15 9.31 -14.96
N ASP A 201 16.32 9.18 -14.32
CA ASP A 201 17.34 8.19 -14.72
C ASP A 201 16.84 6.75 -14.60
N LEU A 202 16.11 6.44 -13.50
CA LEU A 202 15.50 5.14 -13.30
C LEU A 202 14.48 4.81 -14.38
N LEU A 203 13.52 5.71 -14.63
CA LEU A 203 12.47 5.51 -15.61
C LEU A 203 13.05 5.39 -17.03
N LYS A 204 14.08 6.19 -17.35
CA LYS A 204 14.81 6.11 -18.62
C LYS A 204 15.45 4.73 -18.81
N LYS A 205 16.15 4.21 -17.80
CA LYS A 205 16.78 2.88 -17.84
C LYS A 205 15.76 1.75 -17.95
N LEU A 206 14.61 1.85 -17.28
CA LEU A 206 13.55 0.86 -17.39
C LEU A 206 12.87 0.90 -18.77
N ARG A 207 12.65 2.11 -19.30
CA ARG A 207 12.04 2.30 -20.64
C ARG A 207 12.94 1.92 -21.80
N SER A 208 14.27 1.87 -21.61
CA SER A 208 15.16 1.33 -22.65
C SER A 208 15.07 -0.20 -22.79
N ILE A 209 14.34 -0.90 -21.90
CA ILE A 209 14.15 -2.34 -21.97
C ILE A 209 12.89 -2.65 -22.80
N ASN A 210 13.08 -3.20 -24.00
CA ASN A 210 12.03 -3.34 -25.04
C ASN A 210 10.78 -4.15 -24.63
N HIS A 211 10.93 -5.19 -23.80
CA HIS A 211 9.83 -6.03 -23.35
C HIS A 211 8.96 -5.39 -22.26
N ILE A 212 9.45 -4.33 -21.59
CA ILE A 212 8.70 -3.63 -20.55
C ILE A 212 7.60 -2.76 -21.19
N LYS A 213 6.35 -3.05 -20.83
CA LYS A 213 5.15 -2.38 -21.36
C LYS A 213 4.63 -1.32 -20.41
N THR A 214 4.55 -1.64 -19.12
CA THR A 214 4.00 -0.73 -18.10
C THR A 214 4.97 -0.53 -16.96
N LEU A 215 4.94 0.67 -16.38
CA LEU A 215 5.61 0.97 -15.12
C LEU A 215 4.55 1.37 -14.11
N ARG A 216 4.69 0.87 -12.88
CA ARG A 216 3.78 1.21 -11.78
C ARG A 216 4.58 1.72 -10.59
N ILE A 217 4.14 2.81 -9.99
CA ILE A 217 4.77 3.40 -8.81
C ILE A 217 3.81 3.20 -7.63
N ASP A 218 4.21 2.38 -6.66
CA ASP A 218 3.48 2.17 -5.41
C ASP A 218 4.02 3.15 -4.36
N THR A 219 3.20 4.08 -3.87
CA THR A 219 3.65 5.22 -3.05
C THR A 219 2.59 5.70 -2.04
N LYS A 220 3.03 6.16 -0.86
CA LYS A 220 2.17 6.83 0.15
C LYS A 220 2.21 8.36 -0.02
N VAL A 221 3.15 8.89 -0.81
CA VAL A 221 3.39 10.33 -0.97
C VAL A 221 2.15 11.18 -1.20
N PRO A 222 1.19 10.83 -2.08
CA PRO A 222 0.00 11.68 -2.27
C PRO A 222 -0.73 11.99 -0.97
N SER A 223 -0.84 11.01 -0.06
CA SER A 223 -1.52 11.16 1.24
C SER A 223 -0.66 11.73 2.37
N SER A 224 0.67 11.53 2.34
CA SER A 224 1.56 11.92 3.44
C SER A 224 2.42 13.15 3.13
N LEU A 225 2.61 13.48 1.86
CA LEU A 225 3.46 14.54 1.36
C LEU A 225 2.96 15.04 -0.01
N PRO A 226 1.71 15.56 -0.10
CA PRO A 226 1.14 15.99 -1.38
C PRO A 226 1.97 17.06 -2.10
N GLN A 227 2.77 17.84 -1.36
CA GLN A 227 3.71 18.83 -1.90
C GLN A 227 4.74 18.23 -2.86
N ARG A 228 5.05 16.92 -2.75
CA ARG A 228 6.02 16.25 -3.61
C ARG A 228 5.52 16.06 -5.04
N ILE A 229 4.21 16.10 -5.25
CA ILE A 229 3.60 16.08 -6.58
C ILE A 229 3.76 17.48 -7.20
N THR A 230 4.97 17.81 -7.62
CA THR A 230 5.27 19.11 -8.25
C THR A 230 5.02 19.05 -9.76
N LYS A 231 5.01 20.22 -10.40
CA LYS A 231 4.90 20.32 -11.87
C LYS A 231 6.06 19.58 -12.55
N GLU A 232 7.27 19.70 -12.02
CA GLU A 232 8.49 19.08 -12.55
C GLU A 232 8.40 17.54 -12.49
N LEU A 233 7.93 17.00 -11.36
CA LEU A 233 7.72 15.55 -11.24
C LEU A 233 6.69 15.07 -12.26
N ILE A 234 5.57 15.77 -12.38
CA ILE A 234 4.52 15.42 -13.34
C ILE A 234 5.08 15.40 -14.77
N GLU A 235 5.84 16.41 -15.18
CA GLU A 235 6.44 16.45 -16.52
C GLU A 235 7.47 15.34 -16.75
N ILE A 236 8.18 14.89 -15.71
CA ILE A 236 9.03 13.69 -15.80
C ILE A 236 8.17 12.45 -16.03
N LEU A 237 7.13 12.23 -15.22
CA LEU A 237 6.28 11.04 -15.34
C LEU A 237 5.56 10.97 -16.70
N ARG A 238 5.15 12.11 -17.25
CA ARG A 238 4.51 12.20 -18.59
C ARG A 238 5.40 11.72 -19.73
N GLN A 239 6.72 11.92 -19.64
CA GLN A 239 7.66 11.49 -20.69
C GLN A 239 7.77 9.97 -20.82
N PHE A 240 7.38 9.22 -19.78
CA PHE A 240 7.61 7.78 -19.70
C PHE A 240 6.32 6.97 -19.65
N GLN A 241 5.20 7.47 -20.19
CA GLN A 241 3.92 6.76 -20.28
C GLN A 241 4.01 5.42 -21.05
N PRO A 242 3.17 4.41 -20.76
CA PRO A 242 2.12 4.39 -19.73
C PRO A 242 2.67 4.16 -18.32
N ILE A 243 2.44 5.11 -17.41
CA ILE A 243 2.77 5.01 -15.97
C ILE A 243 1.48 4.97 -15.16
N TYR A 244 1.48 4.11 -14.15
CA TYR A 244 0.39 3.98 -13.18
C TYR A 244 0.91 4.38 -11.80
N ILE A 245 0.07 5.06 -11.01
CA ILE A 245 0.36 5.35 -9.61
C ILE A 245 -0.64 4.59 -8.75
N VAL A 246 -0.11 3.81 -7.81
CA VAL A 246 -0.91 3.22 -6.75
C VAL A 246 -0.60 3.95 -5.45
N GLY A 247 -1.51 4.85 -5.09
CA GLY A 247 -1.52 5.52 -3.81
C GLY A 247 -1.94 4.57 -2.68
N HIS A 248 -1.64 4.96 -1.45
CA HIS A 248 -2.02 4.21 -0.27
C HIS A 248 -2.89 5.06 0.65
N PHE A 249 -4.16 4.70 0.82
CA PHE A 249 -5.15 5.49 1.56
C PHE A 249 -5.88 4.62 2.57
N LEU A 250 -5.98 5.09 3.81
CA LEU A 250 -6.48 4.31 4.96
C LEU A 250 -7.86 4.76 5.44
N HIS A 251 -8.07 6.08 5.49
CA HIS A 251 -9.21 6.69 6.16
C HIS A 251 -9.66 7.93 5.38
N PRO A 252 -10.96 8.25 5.33
CA PRO A 252 -11.50 9.43 4.64
C PRO A 252 -10.81 10.75 4.97
N VAL A 253 -10.34 10.90 6.22
CA VAL A 253 -9.63 12.11 6.70
C VAL A 253 -8.24 12.29 6.07
N GLU A 254 -7.65 11.26 5.47
CA GLU A 254 -6.40 11.42 4.70
C GLU A 254 -6.63 12.17 3.38
N LEU A 255 -7.87 12.23 2.87
CA LEU A 255 -8.21 12.91 1.62
C LEU A 255 -8.48 14.39 1.86
N THR A 256 -7.45 15.12 2.31
CA THR A 256 -7.50 16.58 2.44
C THR A 256 -7.53 17.25 1.06
N GLU A 257 -7.86 18.54 1.01
CA GLU A 257 -7.86 19.30 -0.25
C GLU A 257 -6.51 19.23 -0.99
N GLU A 258 -5.39 19.31 -0.27
CA GLU A 258 -4.05 19.21 -0.87
C GLU A 258 -3.76 17.82 -1.45
N VAL A 259 -4.26 16.76 -0.79
CA VAL A 259 -4.13 15.38 -1.24
C VAL A 259 -4.97 15.14 -2.49
N ILE A 260 -6.21 15.64 -2.49
CA ILE A 260 -7.11 15.60 -3.65
C ILE A 260 -6.51 16.37 -4.83
N ASP A 261 -5.98 17.58 -4.60
CA ASP A 261 -5.35 18.38 -5.65
C ASP A 261 -4.09 17.70 -6.22
N ALA A 262 -3.25 17.11 -5.36
CA ALA A 262 -2.09 16.33 -5.80
C ALA A 262 -2.51 15.14 -6.70
N CYS A 263 -3.54 14.40 -6.30
CA CYS A 263 -4.07 13.29 -7.11
C CYS A 263 -4.70 13.78 -8.42
N LYS A 264 -5.45 14.88 -8.38
CA LYS A 264 -6.06 15.51 -9.55
C LYS A 264 -5.01 15.89 -10.59
N ARG A 265 -3.89 16.50 -10.18
CA ARG A 265 -2.79 16.86 -11.07
C ARG A 265 -2.14 15.63 -11.73
N LEU A 266 -2.06 14.49 -11.04
CA LEU A 266 -1.60 13.23 -11.64
C LEU A 266 -2.60 12.71 -12.69
N VAL A 267 -3.89 12.69 -12.35
CA VAL A 267 -4.95 12.25 -13.27
C VAL A 267 -5.01 13.13 -14.52
N GLU A 268 -4.91 14.45 -14.37
CA GLU A 268 -4.90 15.42 -15.47
C GLU A 268 -3.68 15.29 -16.38
N ALA A 269 -2.58 14.75 -15.85
CA ALA A 269 -1.40 14.39 -16.64
C ALA A 269 -1.56 13.08 -17.45
N GLY A 270 -2.74 12.44 -17.39
CA GLY A 270 -3.03 11.18 -18.05
C GLY A 270 -2.51 9.95 -17.30
N ILE A 271 -2.12 10.09 -16.03
CA ILE A 271 -1.67 8.97 -15.18
C ILE A 271 -2.92 8.35 -14.53
N ILE A 272 -3.05 7.03 -14.66
CA ILE A 272 -4.08 6.30 -13.90
C ILE A 272 -3.64 6.23 -12.44
N VAL A 273 -4.46 6.78 -11.55
CA VAL A 273 -4.26 6.75 -10.11
C VAL A 273 -5.25 5.77 -9.48
N SER A 274 -4.72 4.86 -8.68
CA SER A 274 -5.51 3.87 -7.95
C SER A 274 -5.08 3.78 -6.49
N ALA A 275 -5.87 3.14 -5.63
CA ALA A 275 -5.65 3.07 -4.19
C ALA A 275 -5.51 1.63 -3.68
N HIS A 276 -4.41 1.38 -2.96
CA HIS A 276 -4.32 0.29 -2.01
C HIS A 276 -4.76 0.77 -0.62
N THR A 277 -5.56 -0.05 0.05
CA THR A 277 -6.05 0.20 1.41
C THR A 277 -5.83 -1.07 2.24
N PRO A 278 -4.83 -1.15 3.12
CA PRO A 278 -4.77 -2.19 4.12
C PRO A 278 -5.96 -2.10 5.07
N LEU A 279 -6.54 -3.24 5.37
CA LEU A 279 -7.61 -3.39 6.34
C LEU A 279 -6.99 -3.55 7.73
N LEU A 280 -7.18 -2.54 8.59
CA LEU A 280 -6.48 -2.36 9.86
C LEU A 280 -7.46 -2.13 10.99
N ARG A 281 -7.30 -2.91 12.06
CA ARG A 281 -8.08 -2.79 13.29
C ARG A 281 -7.88 -1.42 13.94
N LYS A 282 -8.97 -0.79 14.40
CA LYS A 282 -9.00 0.56 15.01
C LYS A 282 -8.59 1.70 14.07
N ILE A 283 -8.61 1.44 12.77
CA ILE A 283 -8.34 2.47 11.74
C ILE A 283 -9.48 2.45 10.73
N ASN A 284 -9.71 1.32 10.05
CA ASN A 284 -10.70 1.24 8.98
C ASN A 284 -11.44 -0.10 8.91
N ASP A 285 -11.44 -0.89 9.98
CA ASP A 285 -12.21 -2.14 10.12
C ASP A 285 -13.72 -1.93 10.33
N ASN A 286 -14.25 -0.93 9.65
CA ASN A 286 -15.64 -0.49 9.70
C ASN A 286 -16.16 -0.24 8.28
N GLU A 287 -17.30 -0.85 7.96
CA GLU A 287 -17.90 -0.81 6.63
C GLU A 287 -18.29 0.59 6.18
N LYS A 288 -18.77 1.46 7.09
CA LYS A 288 -19.15 2.84 6.76
C LYS A 288 -17.94 3.73 6.50
N ILE A 289 -16.86 3.54 7.27
CA ILE A 289 -15.58 4.25 7.05
C ILE A 289 -15.01 3.90 5.68
N LEU A 290 -15.01 2.61 5.33
CA LEU A 290 -14.52 2.16 4.03
C LEU A 290 -15.44 2.60 2.89
N GLU A 291 -16.76 2.54 3.06
CA GLU A 291 -17.71 3.08 2.08
C GLU A 291 -17.43 4.56 1.79
N GLU A 292 -17.31 5.39 2.83
CA GLU A 292 -16.98 6.81 2.69
C GLU A 292 -15.62 7.01 1.97
N LEU A 293 -14.62 6.21 2.34
CA LEU A 293 -13.30 6.27 1.71
C LEU A 293 -13.39 5.95 0.22
N MET A 294 -14.06 4.85 -0.15
CA MET A 294 -14.18 4.43 -1.54
C MET A 294 -14.97 5.43 -2.37
N TRP A 295 -16.04 6.01 -1.84
CA TRP A 295 -16.77 7.09 -2.49
C TRP A 295 -15.87 8.30 -2.73
N LYS A 296 -15.19 8.81 -1.70
CA LYS A 296 -14.30 9.97 -1.83
C LYS A 296 -13.15 9.72 -2.82
N LEU A 297 -12.57 8.52 -2.83
CA LEU A 297 -11.56 8.14 -3.83
C LEU A 297 -12.15 8.21 -5.24
N PHE A 298 -13.30 7.55 -5.44
CA PHE A 298 -13.94 7.42 -6.75
C PHE A 298 -14.41 8.77 -7.32
N GLU A 299 -15.03 9.63 -6.50
CA GLU A 299 -15.43 11.00 -6.86
C GLU A 299 -14.24 11.85 -7.35
N ASN A 300 -13.04 11.56 -6.83
CA ASN A 300 -11.81 12.24 -7.20
C ASN A 300 -11.00 11.52 -8.30
N ARG A 301 -11.64 10.57 -9.01
CA ARG A 301 -11.03 9.77 -10.10
C ARG A 301 -9.82 8.94 -9.65
N ILE A 302 -9.79 8.56 -8.38
CA ILE A 302 -8.84 7.59 -7.83
C ILE A 302 -9.56 6.25 -7.74
N LEU A 303 -9.10 5.24 -8.48
CA LEU A 303 -9.77 3.93 -8.50
C LEU A 303 -9.45 3.13 -7.23
N PRO A 304 -10.44 2.71 -6.42
CA PRO A 304 -10.23 1.68 -5.41
C PRO A 304 -9.69 0.41 -6.07
N TYR A 305 -8.48 -0.03 -5.69
CA TYR A 305 -7.83 -1.17 -6.32
C TYR A 305 -7.83 -2.40 -5.41
N TYR A 306 -7.12 -2.34 -4.29
CA TYR A 306 -7.11 -3.46 -3.34
C TYR A 306 -7.48 -3.00 -1.94
N LEU A 307 -8.41 -3.75 -1.33
CA LEU A 307 -8.53 -3.87 0.12
C LEU A 307 -7.62 -5.03 0.54
N ILE A 308 -6.56 -4.74 1.29
CA ILE A 308 -5.50 -5.71 1.55
C ILE A 308 -5.65 -6.23 2.96
N GLN A 309 -5.82 -7.54 3.13
CA GLN A 309 -5.72 -8.17 4.45
C GLN A 309 -4.39 -7.80 5.09
N PHE A 310 -4.43 -7.34 6.34
CA PHE A 310 -3.25 -6.92 7.05
C PHE A 310 -2.15 -8.00 7.03
N ILE A 311 -0.96 -7.61 6.55
CA ILE A 311 0.25 -8.44 6.56
C ILE A 311 0.96 -8.19 7.89
N PRO A 312 0.91 -9.13 8.84
CA PRO A 312 1.56 -8.97 10.13
C PRO A 312 3.08 -8.99 9.97
N THR A 313 3.75 -8.17 10.77
CA THR A 313 5.17 -8.28 11.06
C THR A 313 5.35 -8.26 12.56
N LYS A 314 6.59 -8.45 13.00
CA LYS A 314 6.99 -8.36 14.40
C LYS A 314 6.34 -7.15 15.08
N TRP A 315 5.57 -7.44 16.13
CA TRP A 315 4.96 -6.48 17.04
C TRP A 315 3.77 -5.66 16.48
N THR A 316 3.28 -5.98 15.28
CA THR A 316 2.17 -5.24 14.65
C THR A 316 0.84 -6.00 14.71
N GLU A 317 0.73 -7.08 15.48
CA GLU A 317 -0.42 -8.00 15.46
C GLU A 317 -1.73 -7.35 15.90
N HIS A 318 -1.65 -6.27 16.67
CA HIS A 318 -2.80 -5.52 17.14
C HIS A 318 -3.60 -4.85 16.00
N PHE A 319 -3.04 -4.74 14.79
CA PHE A 319 -3.75 -4.28 13.59
C PHE A 319 -4.55 -5.39 12.89
N ARG A 320 -4.43 -6.66 13.28
CA ARG A 320 -5.10 -7.78 12.60
C ARG A 320 -6.62 -7.64 12.65
N VAL A 321 -7.25 -7.84 11.50
CA VAL A 321 -8.70 -7.97 11.32
C VAL A 321 -9.01 -9.42 10.90
N PRO A 322 -9.97 -10.10 11.54
CA PRO A 322 -10.38 -11.44 11.10
C PRO A 322 -10.91 -11.44 9.66
N ILE A 323 -10.60 -12.48 8.88
CA ILE A 323 -11.08 -12.59 7.47
C ILE A 323 -12.61 -12.59 7.42
N ALA A 324 -13.30 -13.23 8.37
CA ALA A 324 -14.76 -13.19 8.46
C ALA A 324 -15.31 -11.75 8.51
N ARG A 325 -14.65 -10.88 9.30
CA ARG A 325 -15.01 -9.46 9.37
C ARG A 325 -14.73 -8.72 8.06
N ALA A 326 -13.62 -9.04 7.38
CA ALA A 326 -13.33 -8.48 6.07
C ALA A 326 -14.38 -8.88 5.02
N LEU A 327 -14.88 -10.11 5.06
CA LEU A 327 -15.95 -10.60 4.18
C LEU A 327 -17.30 -9.91 4.45
N GLU A 328 -17.64 -9.65 5.71
CA GLU A 328 -18.81 -8.85 6.07
C GLU A 328 -18.72 -7.43 5.48
N ILE A 329 -17.56 -6.79 5.64
CA ILE A 329 -17.28 -5.47 5.05
C ILE A 329 -17.43 -5.53 3.52
N MET A 330 -16.83 -6.53 2.86
CA MET A 330 -16.93 -6.65 1.39
C MET A 330 -18.38 -6.84 0.92
N LYS A 331 -19.18 -7.61 1.66
CA LYS A 331 -20.61 -7.75 1.36
C LYS A 331 -21.32 -6.38 1.44
N TRP A 332 -21.06 -5.60 2.49
CA TRP A 332 -21.59 -4.25 2.62
C TRP A 332 -21.14 -3.34 1.46
N LEU A 333 -19.86 -3.35 1.09
CA LEU A 333 -19.37 -2.53 -0.02
C LEU A 333 -20.02 -2.92 -1.35
N HIS A 334 -20.27 -4.21 -1.60
CA HIS A 334 -20.99 -4.67 -2.79
C HIS A 334 -22.43 -4.16 -2.84
N GLU A 335 -23.08 -4.00 -1.69
CA GLU A 335 -24.45 -3.47 -1.56
C GLU A 335 -24.54 -1.96 -1.77
N HIS A 336 -23.51 -1.20 -1.37
CA HIS A 336 -23.60 0.26 -1.24
C HIS A 336 -22.77 1.05 -2.26
N LEU A 337 -21.88 0.40 -3.01
CA LEU A 337 -21.00 1.05 -3.97
C LEU A 337 -21.27 0.64 -5.43
N PRO A 338 -21.04 1.53 -6.41
CA PRO A 338 -20.99 1.14 -7.81
C PRO A 338 -19.80 0.21 -8.06
N GLY A 339 -19.94 -0.69 -9.04
CA GLY A 339 -18.92 -1.73 -9.33
C GLY A 339 -17.48 -1.21 -9.47
N LEU A 340 -17.28 -0.03 -10.06
CA LEU A 340 -15.95 0.59 -10.23
C LEU A 340 -15.35 1.15 -8.94
N ALA A 341 -16.16 1.37 -7.91
CA ALA A 341 -15.71 1.84 -6.60
C ALA A 341 -15.51 0.68 -5.60
N ILE A 342 -15.81 -0.56 -5.99
CA ILE A 342 -15.58 -1.73 -5.16
C ILE A 342 -14.12 -2.20 -5.35
N PRO A 343 -13.27 -2.17 -4.30
CA PRO A 343 -11.93 -2.72 -4.41
C PRO A 343 -11.98 -4.24 -4.45
N THR A 344 -10.95 -4.88 -5.02
CA THR A 344 -10.78 -6.32 -4.83
C THR A 344 -10.20 -6.58 -3.44
N TYR A 345 -10.85 -7.40 -2.61
CA TYR A 345 -10.24 -7.84 -1.35
C TYR A 345 -9.23 -8.96 -1.61
N ILE A 346 -8.02 -8.81 -1.10
CA ILE A 346 -6.94 -9.78 -1.29
C ILE A 346 -6.29 -10.21 0.02
N VAL A 347 -5.83 -11.46 0.04
CA VAL A 347 -4.96 -12.00 1.07
C VAL A 347 -3.62 -12.36 0.42
N TYR A 348 -2.51 -11.90 1.01
CA TYR A 348 -1.19 -12.42 0.64
C TYR A 348 -0.96 -13.75 1.36
N LEU A 349 -0.62 -14.78 0.59
CA LEU A 349 -0.26 -16.07 1.15
C LEU A 349 1.21 -16.05 1.63
N PRO A 350 1.51 -16.65 2.79
CA PRO A 350 2.88 -16.77 3.28
C PRO A 350 3.81 -17.49 2.30
N GLY A 351 5.13 -17.26 2.44
CA GLY A 351 6.15 -18.01 1.71
C GLY A 351 6.25 -17.68 0.21
N GLY A 352 5.77 -16.51 -0.23
CA GLY A 352 5.92 -16.07 -1.61
C GLY A 352 4.86 -16.60 -2.58
N ALA A 353 3.80 -17.25 -2.08
CA ALA A 353 2.73 -17.83 -2.90
C ALA A 353 1.79 -16.78 -3.56
N GLY A 354 2.07 -15.49 -3.36
CA GLY A 354 1.38 -14.40 -4.04
C GLY A 354 0.05 -13.99 -3.39
N LYS A 355 -0.74 -13.25 -4.16
CA LYS A 355 -2.01 -12.63 -3.72
C LYS A 355 -3.18 -13.48 -4.19
N VAL A 356 -4.13 -13.74 -3.31
CA VAL A 356 -5.38 -14.43 -3.65
C VAL A 356 -6.55 -13.47 -3.46
N PRO A 357 -7.39 -13.23 -4.50
CA PRO A 357 -8.63 -12.50 -4.33
C PRO A 357 -9.63 -13.33 -3.52
N VAL A 358 -10.34 -12.67 -2.60
CA VAL A 358 -11.33 -13.29 -1.74
C VAL A 358 -12.62 -12.49 -1.85
N THR A 359 -13.72 -13.15 -2.12
CA THR A 359 -15.06 -12.56 -2.27
C THR A 359 -16.02 -13.20 -1.28
N PRO A 360 -17.09 -12.51 -0.85
CA PRO A 360 -18.23 -13.17 -0.22
C PRO A 360 -18.79 -14.29 -1.11
N ASN A 361 -19.32 -15.35 -0.49
CA ASN A 361 -19.92 -16.47 -1.20
C ASN A 361 -21.35 -16.12 -1.63
N TYR A 362 -21.58 -16.01 -2.94
CA TYR A 362 -22.91 -15.82 -3.53
C TYR A 362 -23.47 -17.09 -4.16
N LEU A 363 -22.61 -18.07 -4.49
CA LEU A 363 -23.02 -19.42 -4.91
C LEU A 363 -23.38 -20.22 -3.66
N VAL A 364 -24.63 -20.66 -3.55
CA VAL A 364 -25.14 -21.42 -2.40
C VAL A 364 -24.95 -22.91 -2.62
N THR A 365 -25.33 -23.41 -3.80
CA THR A 365 -25.20 -24.82 -4.16
C THR A 365 -25.27 -24.99 -5.67
N GLN A 366 -24.77 -26.13 -6.17
CA GLN A 366 -24.76 -26.53 -7.57
C GLN A 366 -25.42 -27.90 -7.71
N THR A 367 -26.22 -28.06 -8.76
CA THR A 367 -26.86 -29.32 -9.18
C THR A 367 -26.44 -29.64 -10.61
N ASP A 368 -26.84 -30.81 -11.13
CA ASP A 368 -26.57 -31.20 -12.52
C ASP A 368 -27.23 -30.25 -13.54
N ASP A 369 -28.31 -29.56 -13.15
CA ASP A 369 -29.09 -28.65 -14.01
C ASP A 369 -28.69 -27.17 -13.89
N GLY A 370 -27.79 -26.82 -12.95
CA GLY A 370 -27.35 -25.45 -12.74
C GLY A 370 -27.06 -25.06 -11.29
N CYS A 371 -27.11 -23.76 -11.01
CA CYS A 371 -26.58 -23.17 -9.78
C CYS A 371 -27.63 -22.33 -9.04
N PHE A 372 -27.68 -22.43 -7.72
CA PHE A 372 -28.44 -21.51 -6.87
C PHE A 372 -27.53 -20.39 -6.37
N PHE A 373 -27.92 -19.15 -6.67
CA PHE A 373 -27.25 -17.95 -6.19
C PHE A 373 -28.11 -17.21 -5.18
N GLN A 374 -27.47 -16.63 -4.17
CA GLN A 374 -28.05 -15.62 -3.31
C GLN A 374 -27.56 -14.25 -3.75
N ASN A 375 -28.48 -13.36 -4.13
CA ASN A 375 -28.11 -11.98 -4.45
C ASN A 375 -27.82 -11.17 -3.15
N LEU A 376 -27.45 -9.91 -3.31
CA LEU A 376 -27.12 -9.02 -2.18
C LEU A 376 -28.30 -8.81 -1.21
N GLU A 377 -29.54 -8.82 -1.72
CA GLU A 377 -30.77 -8.71 -0.93
C GLU A 377 -31.16 -10.01 -0.21
N GLY A 378 -30.36 -11.07 -0.34
CA GLY A 378 -30.64 -12.38 0.24
C GLY A 378 -31.62 -13.25 -0.57
N LYS A 379 -32.10 -12.77 -1.72
CA LYS A 379 -33.01 -13.51 -2.60
C LYS A 379 -32.26 -14.64 -3.32
N LEU A 380 -32.80 -15.85 -3.20
CA LEU A 380 -32.33 -17.02 -3.93
C LEU A 380 -32.86 -17.01 -5.36
N SER A 381 -31.98 -17.27 -6.33
CA SER A 381 -32.32 -17.40 -7.75
C SER A 381 -31.59 -18.60 -8.34
N PHE A 382 -32.30 -19.43 -9.10
CA PHE A 382 -31.72 -20.55 -9.83
C PHE A 382 -31.28 -20.09 -11.22
N TYR A 383 -29.99 -20.24 -11.51
CA TYR A 383 -29.42 -20.07 -12.84
C TYR A 383 -29.31 -21.46 -13.48
N ARG A 384 -30.15 -21.71 -14.48
CA ARG A 384 -30.12 -22.97 -15.22
C ARG A 384 -28.92 -22.97 -16.16
N GLU A 385 -28.02 -23.92 -15.95
CA GLU A 385 -26.98 -24.26 -16.91
C GLU A 385 -27.65 -25.23 -17.88
N HIS A 386 -27.93 -24.80 -19.11
CA HIS A 386 -28.41 -25.74 -20.12
C HIS A 386 -27.42 -26.90 -20.22
N GLU A 387 -27.88 -28.11 -20.58
CA GLU A 387 -26.98 -29.15 -21.09
C GLU A 387 -26.09 -28.47 -22.12
N ILE A 388 -24.83 -28.23 -21.75
CA ILE A 388 -23.80 -27.89 -22.70
C ILE A 388 -23.75 -29.16 -23.53
N LYS A 389 -24.50 -29.21 -24.64
CA LYS A 389 -24.23 -30.13 -25.74
C LYS A 389 -22.73 -30.03 -25.89
N GLN A 390 -22.03 -31.11 -25.51
CA GLN A 390 -20.59 -31.15 -25.40
C GLN A 390 -20.00 -30.19 -26.40
N PHE A 391 -19.23 -29.19 -25.96
CA PHE A 391 -18.30 -28.50 -26.84
C PHE A 391 -17.37 -29.61 -27.37
N LYS A 392 -17.82 -30.30 -28.41
CA LYS A 392 -17.02 -31.21 -29.21
C LYS A 392 -16.08 -30.31 -29.98
N ASP A 393 -14.84 -30.27 -29.52
CA ASP A 393 -13.66 -30.26 -30.37
C ASP A 393 -13.54 -29.18 -31.46
N ASP A 394 -13.94 -27.93 -31.22
CA ASP A 394 -13.64 -26.81 -32.13
C ASP A 394 -12.60 -25.80 -31.56
N ALA A 395 -11.81 -26.24 -30.59
CA ALA A 395 -10.59 -25.53 -30.20
C ALA A 395 -9.43 -26.53 -30.13
N SER A 396 -8.85 -26.84 -31.29
CA SER A 396 -7.47 -27.30 -31.34
C SER A 396 -6.56 -26.19 -30.80
N ILE A 397 -6.39 -26.14 -29.48
CA ILE A 397 -5.29 -25.41 -28.86
C ILE A 397 -4.03 -26.13 -29.33
N PRO A 398 -3.10 -25.47 -30.03
CA PRO A 398 -1.85 -26.10 -30.43
C PRO A 398 -1.10 -26.56 -29.18
N ASP A 399 -0.88 -27.87 -29.07
CA ASP A 399 -0.10 -28.49 -28.01
C ASP A 399 1.37 -28.14 -28.18
N ASP A 400 1.81 -27.07 -27.50
CA ASP A 400 3.22 -26.67 -27.44
C ASP A 400 3.93 -27.21 -26.19
N THR A 401 3.39 -28.26 -25.56
CA THR A 401 3.98 -28.91 -24.39
C THR A 401 4.52 -30.29 -24.70
N LYS A 402 5.49 -30.34 -25.62
CA LYS A 402 6.60 -31.30 -25.53
C LYS A 402 7.85 -30.60 -25.03
N ARG A 403 7.91 -30.29 -23.72
CA ARG A 403 9.17 -30.23 -22.98
C ARG A 403 8.93 -30.33 -21.47
N ASN A 404 9.62 -31.30 -20.86
CA ASN A 404 9.80 -31.55 -19.43
C ASN A 404 8.73 -32.37 -18.70
N GLN A 405 8.62 -33.64 -19.09
CA GLN A 405 8.37 -34.71 -18.12
C GLN A 405 9.64 -34.94 -17.29
N SER A 406 9.69 -34.41 -16.06
CA SER A 406 10.39 -35.04 -14.93
C SER A 406 10.16 -34.23 -13.66
N THR A 407 9.14 -34.60 -12.86
CA THR A 407 9.12 -34.57 -11.38
C THR A 407 7.70 -34.84 -10.86
N ASN A 408 7.19 -36.05 -11.07
CA ASN A 408 6.17 -36.61 -10.16
C ASN A 408 6.92 -37.34 -9.06
N ASN A 409 6.81 -36.82 -7.83
CA ASN A 409 6.81 -37.52 -6.55
C ASN A 409 7.27 -36.55 -5.45
N VAL A 410 6.34 -35.98 -4.69
CA VAL A 410 6.34 -35.92 -3.21
C VAL A 410 5.02 -35.23 -2.80
N LEU A 411 3.95 -36.00 -2.59
CA LEU A 411 2.81 -35.61 -1.76
C LEU A 411 2.23 -36.89 -1.14
N HIS A 412 2.96 -37.45 -0.18
CA HIS A 412 2.43 -38.38 0.82
C HIS A 412 3.32 -38.33 2.06
N SER A 413 3.13 -37.29 2.88
CA SER A 413 3.32 -37.31 4.33
C SER A 413 3.20 -35.87 4.84
N ILE A 414 2.12 -35.55 5.53
CA ILE A 414 2.08 -34.83 6.82
C ILE A 414 0.64 -35.04 7.32
N PHE A 415 0.50 -36.04 8.18
CA PHE A 415 -0.44 -35.99 9.29
C PHE A 415 0.28 -35.30 10.46
#